data_AF-A0AAD9Q846-F1
#
_entry.id   AF-A0AAD9Q846-F1
#
_cell.length_a   1.000
_cell.length_b   1.000
_cell.length_c   1.000
_cell.angle_alpha   90.00
_cell.angle_beta   90.00
_cell.angle_gamma   90.00
#
_symmetry.space_group_name_H-M   'P 1'
#
loop_
_entity.id
_entity.type
_entity.pdbx_description
1 polymer ?
#
loop_
_entity_poly.entity_id
_entity_poly.type
_entity_poly.pdbx_seq_one_letter_code
_entity_poly.pdbx_strand_id
1 'polypeptide(L)'
;MASKRSLDIVNEEEDEEEENCAHQEVALSEMRQDVVSLVGLQHPIMYDTNNICELASSSKLTATFSVSVLRDICLSLDIDVSGISVRRKKPYVDKLQDLVKSCTCSK
;
A
#
# COMPACT_ATOMS: atom_id res chain seq x y z
N MET A 1 -17.07 -35.32 50.81
CA MET A 1 -17.33 -34.14 49.96
C MET A 1 -15.99 -33.66 49.41
N ALA A 2 -15.69 -33.93 48.15
CA ALA A 2 -14.61 -33.38 47.32
C ALA A 2 -14.78 -34.12 45.97
N SER A 3 -14.71 -33.55 44.78
CA SER A 3 -13.89 -32.46 44.30
C SER A 3 -14.64 -31.83 43.11
N LYS A 4 -14.86 -30.52 43.13
CA LYS A 4 -15.39 -29.74 42.00
C LYS A 4 -14.47 -28.58 41.59
N ARG A 5 -13.33 -28.42 42.25
CA ARG A 5 -12.45 -27.23 42.11
C ARG A 5 -11.44 -27.31 40.95
N SER A 6 -11.43 -28.37 40.15
CA SER A 6 -10.42 -28.56 39.09
C SER A 6 -10.92 -28.27 37.67
N LEU A 7 -12.20 -28.00 37.46
CA LEU A 7 -12.76 -27.73 36.12
C LEU A 7 -12.89 -26.23 35.85
N ASP A 8 -13.20 -25.43 36.88
CA ASP A 8 -13.39 -23.98 36.72
C ASP A 8 -12.07 -23.23 36.43
N ILE A 9 -10.95 -23.64 37.04
CA ILE A 9 -9.65 -22.97 36.89
C ILE A 9 -9.08 -23.14 35.48
N VAL A 10 -9.31 -24.30 34.84
CA VAL A 10 -8.75 -24.59 33.51
C VAL A 10 -9.53 -23.84 32.42
N ASN A 11 -10.83 -23.56 32.64
CA ASN A 11 -11.66 -22.83 31.70
C ASN A 11 -11.39 -21.31 31.73
N GLU A 12 -11.15 -20.73 32.91
CA GLU A 12 -10.82 -19.31 33.04
C GLU A 12 -9.44 -18.98 32.42
N GLU A 13 -8.44 -19.85 32.60
CA GLU A 13 -7.12 -19.68 31.99
C GLU A 13 -7.15 -19.80 30.45
N GLU A 14 -7.91 -20.76 29.89
CA GLU A 14 -8.07 -20.90 28.43
C GLU A 14 -8.82 -19.70 27.80
N ASP A 15 -9.84 -19.17 28.47
CA ASP A 15 -10.60 -17.99 28.00
C ASP A 15 -9.73 -16.70 28.03
N GLU A 16 -8.89 -16.53 29.07
CA GLU A 16 -7.94 -15.41 29.17
C GLU A 16 -6.84 -15.48 28.09
N GLU A 17 -6.37 -16.69 27.77
CA GLU A 17 -5.38 -16.91 26.70
C GLU A 17 -5.94 -16.59 25.31
N GLU A 18 -7.20 -16.96 25.03
CA GLU A 18 -7.88 -16.64 23.77
C GLU A 18 -8.12 -15.14 23.62
N GLU A 19 -8.58 -14.46 24.68
CA GLU A 19 -8.76 -13.00 24.70
C GLU A 19 -7.42 -12.27 24.47
N ASN A 20 -6.35 -12.70 25.13
CA ASN A 20 -5.02 -12.14 24.94
C ASN A 20 -4.49 -12.36 23.51
N CYS A 21 -4.75 -13.54 22.91
CA CYS A 21 -4.39 -13.83 21.52
C CYS A 21 -5.12 -12.87 20.55
N ALA A 22 -6.43 -12.69 20.73
CA ALA A 22 -7.22 -11.77 19.92
C ALA A 22 -6.73 -10.32 20.03
N HIS A 23 -6.42 -9.86 21.25
CA HIS A 23 -5.84 -8.54 21.46
C HIS A 23 -4.49 -8.37 20.75
N GLN A 24 -3.63 -9.39 20.81
CA GLN A 24 -2.34 -9.34 20.13
C GLN A 24 -2.49 -9.29 18.61
N GLU A 25 -3.44 -10.03 18.03
CA GLU A 25 -3.73 -9.98 16.60
C GLU A 25 -4.23 -8.59 16.16
N VAL A 26 -5.12 -7.96 16.94
CA VAL A 26 -5.59 -6.61 16.69
C VAL A 26 -4.43 -5.62 16.74
N ALA A 27 -3.61 -5.64 17.80
CA ALA A 27 -2.47 -4.74 17.94
C ALA A 27 -1.45 -4.90 16.80
N LEU A 28 -1.19 -6.14 16.36
CA LEU A 28 -0.33 -6.42 15.21
C LEU A 28 -0.94 -5.89 13.90
N SER A 29 -2.24 -6.02 13.73
CA SER A 29 -2.96 -5.53 12.56
C SER A 29 -2.94 -4.01 12.48
N GLU A 30 -3.15 -3.33 13.61
CA GLU A 30 -3.05 -1.87 13.73
C GLU A 30 -1.63 -1.38 13.40
N MET A 31 -0.60 -1.96 14.03
CA MET A 31 0.79 -1.61 13.72
C MET A 31 1.14 -1.82 12.23
N ARG A 32 0.63 -2.90 11.62
CA ARG A 32 0.81 -3.14 10.18
C ARG A 32 0.13 -2.07 9.34
N GLN A 33 -1.11 -1.70 9.68
CA GLN A 33 -1.86 -0.67 9.00
C GLN A 33 -1.13 0.68 9.07
N ASP A 34 -0.57 1.01 10.24
CA ASP A 34 0.20 2.23 10.46
C ASP A 34 1.45 2.26 9.59
N VAL A 35 2.24 1.18 9.56
CA VAL A 35 3.42 1.08 8.69
C VAL A 35 3.03 1.22 7.22
N VAL A 36 1.96 0.56 6.76
CA VAL A 36 1.48 0.71 5.39
C VAL A 36 1.06 2.15 5.09
N SER A 37 0.45 2.84 6.05
CA SER A 37 0.06 4.24 5.89
C SER A 37 1.24 5.21 5.84
N LEU A 38 2.31 4.93 6.60
CA LEU A 38 3.49 5.79 6.73
C LEU A 38 4.48 5.63 5.58
N VAL A 39 4.67 4.39 5.10
CA VAL A 39 5.72 4.06 4.12
C VAL A 39 5.16 3.59 2.78
N GLY A 40 3.89 3.20 2.74
CA GLY A 40 3.24 2.76 1.50
C GLY A 40 2.88 3.91 0.59
N LEU A 41 2.81 3.63 -0.72
CA LEU A 41 2.23 4.55 -1.70
C LEU A 41 0.73 4.74 -1.37
N GLN A 42 0.41 5.90 -0.78
CA GLN A 42 -0.96 6.24 -0.43
C GLN A 42 -1.68 6.86 -1.62
N HIS A 43 -2.95 6.48 -1.83
CA HIS A 43 -3.80 7.14 -2.82
C HIS A 43 -4.29 8.51 -2.29
N PRO A 44 -4.34 9.57 -3.12
CA PRO A 44 -3.84 9.66 -4.50
C PRO A 44 -2.32 9.71 -4.60
N ILE A 45 -1.79 9.04 -5.65
CA ILE A 45 -0.37 9.17 -6.00
C ILE A 45 -0.17 10.59 -6.52
N MET A 46 0.38 11.44 -5.67
CA MET A 46 0.68 12.83 -5.99
C MET A 46 2.15 12.95 -6.39
N TYR A 47 2.41 13.73 -7.42
CA TYR A 47 3.75 14.21 -7.75
C TYR A 47 3.71 15.72 -7.87
N ASP A 48 4.45 16.40 -6.99
CA ASP A 48 4.38 17.86 -6.84
C ASP A 48 2.92 18.30 -6.63
N THR A 49 2.33 19.07 -7.55
CA THR A 49 0.92 19.49 -7.49
C THR A 49 -0.03 18.64 -8.33
N ASN A 50 0.43 17.53 -8.92
CA ASN A 50 -0.32 16.77 -9.91
C ASN A 50 -0.77 15.41 -9.39
N ASN A 51 -2.06 15.10 -9.58
CA ASN A 51 -2.61 13.78 -9.28
C ASN A 51 -2.32 12.80 -10.42
N ILE A 52 -1.35 11.91 -10.20
CA ILE A 52 -0.91 10.92 -11.20
C ILE A 52 -2.04 9.93 -11.50
N CYS A 53 -2.86 9.56 -10.52
CA CYS A 53 -4.00 8.66 -10.73
C CYS A 53 -5.03 9.27 -11.69
N GLU A 54 -5.36 10.55 -11.51
CA GLU A 54 -6.30 11.27 -12.39
C GLU A 54 -5.72 11.48 -13.80
N LEU A 55 -4.44 11.83 -13.89
CA LEU A 55 -3.77 12.00 -15.18
C LEU A 55 -3.64 10.68 -15.93
N ALA A 56 -3.46 9.57 -15.23
CA ALA A 56 -3.42 8.23 -15.81
C ALA A 56 -4.79 7.80 -16.34
N SER A 57 -5.86 7.99 -15.56
CA SER A 57 -7.22 7.62 -15.97
C SER A 57 -7.71 8.45 -17.16
N SER A 58 -7.36 9.73 -17.21
CA SER A 58 -7.70 10.62 -18.31
C SER A 58 -6.75 10.55 -19.51
N SER A 59 -5.74 9.67 -19.48
CA SER A 59 -4.69 9.55 -20.52
C SER A 59 -3.95 10.86 -20.81
N LYS A 60 -3.87 11.77 -19.84
CA LYS A 60 -3.25 13.11 -19.98
C LYS A 60 -1.77 13.15 -19.60
N LEU A 61 -1.21 12.08 -19.02
CA LEU A 61 0.21 11.99 -18.63
C LEU A 61 1.19 12.40 -19.76
N THR A 62 0.89 12.01 -21.01
CA THR A 62 1.73 12.35 -22.18
C THR A 62 1.65 13.82 -22.58
N ALA A 63 0.51 14.48 -22.33
CA ALA A 63 0.28 15.88 -22.64
C ALA A 63 0.83 16.79 -21.54
N THR A 64 0.65 16.41 -20.27
CA THR A 64 1.04 17.20 -19.09
C THR A 64 2.55 17.20 -18.86
N PHE A 65 3.23 16.08 -19.08
CA PHE A 65 4.64 15.95 -18.70
C PHE A 65 5.59 15.76 -19.89
N SER A 66 6.81 16.28 -19.75
CA SER A 66 7.92 15.99 -20.67
C SER A 66 8.52 14.61 -20.39
N VAL A 67 9.38 14.10 -21.29
CA VAL A 67 10.07 12.81 -21.08
C VAL A 67 10.96 12.85 -19.83
N SER A 68 11.61 13.98 -19.54
CA SER A 68 12.45 14.12 -18.35
C SER A 68 11.60 14.07 -17.08
N VAL A 69 10.50 14.82 -17.02
CA VAL A 69 9.60 14.83 -15.86
C VAL A 69 8.98 13.45 -15.65
N LEU A 70 8.58 12.75 -16.71
CA LEU A 70 8.07 11.37 -16.59
C LEU A 70 9.12 10.41 -16.01
N ARG A 71 10.40 10.57 -16.37
CA ARG A 71 11.48 9.80 -15.78
C ARG A 71 11.64 10.14 -14.29
N ASP A 72 11.62 11.42 -13.94
CA ASP A 72 11.78 11.89 -12.57
C ASP A 72 10.62 11.40 -11.69
N ILE A 73 9.38 11.43 -12.21
CA ILE A 73 8.21 10.84 -11.54
C ILE A 73 8.45 9.35 -11.28
N CYS A 74 8.84 8.57 -12.30
CA CYS A 74 9.11 7.15 -12.10
C CYS A 74 10.17 6.92 -11.00
N LEU A 75 11.26 7.69 -11.00
CA LEU A 75 12.31 7.56 -10.00
C LEU A 75 11.83 7.95 -8.59
N SER A 76 11.00 9.00 -8.47
CA SER A 76 10.44 9.41 -7.17
C SER A 76 9.46 8.40 -6.58
N LEU A 77 8.87 7.55 -7.42
CA LEU A 77 7.94 6.49 -7.04
C LEU A 77 8.64 5.12 -6.95
N ASP A 78 9.97 5.11 -6.91
CA ASP A 78 10.82 3.90 -6.88
C ASP A 78 10.55 2.91 -8.03
N ILE A 79 10.11 3.42 -9.19
CA ILE A 79 9.93 2.63 -10.40
C ILE A 79 11.26 2.55 -11.17
N ASP A 80 11.74 1.32 -11.39
CA ASP A 80 12.93 1.09 -12.21
C ASP A 80 12.70 1.51 -13.69
N VAL A 81 13.59 2.38 -14.17
CA VAL A 81 13.62 2.91 -15.54
C VAL A 81 14.94 2.61 -16.27
N SER A 82 15.84 1.83 -15.66
CA SER A 82 17.15 1.48 -16.23
C SER A 82 17.07 0.79 -17.59
N GLY A 83 16.02 -0.02 -17.81
CA GLY A 83 15.74 -0.68 -19.08
C GLY A 83 15.21 0.22 -20.21
N ILE A 84 14.93 1.51 -19.96
CA ILE A 84 14.39 2.42 -20.96
C ILE A 84 15.54 3.16 -21.67
N SER A 85 15.97 2.62 -22.81
CA SER A 85 16.99 3.24 -23.68
C SER A 85 16.43 4.29 -24.65
N VAL A 86 15.11 4.32 -24.84
CA VAL A 86 14.45 5.11 -25.88
C VAL A 86 13.93 6.44 -25.30
N ARG A 87 14.19 7.55 -26.01
CA ARG A 87 13.71 8.90 -25.67
C ARG A 87 12.23 9.13 -26.02
N ARG A 88 11.36 8.16 -25.71
CA ARG A 88 9.90 8.19 -25.96
C ARG A 88 9.14 8.27 -24.65
N LYS A 89 7.99 8.97 -24.63
CA LYS A 89 7.13 9.11 -23.45
C LYS A 89 6.42 7.79 -23.07
N LYS A 90 6.00 7.03 -24.08
CA LYS A 90 5.20 5.80 -23.92
C LYS A 90 5.72 4.81 -22.85
N PRO A 91 7.00 4.39 -22.84
CA PRO A 91 7.47 3.42 -21.84
C PRO A 91 7.40 3.92 -20.39
N TYR A 92 7.55 5.23 -20.15
CA TYR A 92 7.38 5.80 -18.81
C TYR A 92 5.90 5.84 -18.42
N VAL A 93 5.04 6.24 -19.35
CA VAL A 93 3.58 6.28 -19.13
C VAL A 93 3.01 4.88 -18.88
N ASP A 94 3.44 3.88 -19.63
CA ASP A 94 2.99 2.50 -19.46
C ASP A 94 3.34 2.00 -18.04
N LYS A 95 4.56 2.29 -17.54
CA LYS A 95 4.96 1.96 -16.15
C LYS A 95 4.12 2.70 -15.10
N LEU A 96 3.83 3.98 -15.30
CA LEU A 96 2.97 4.75 -14.39
C LEU A 96 1.54 4.23 -14.40
N GLN A 97 1.03 3.81 -15.57
CA GLN A 97 -0.28 3.17 -15.67
C GLN A 97 -0.31 1.83 -14.93
N ASP A 98 0.75 1.02 -15.06
CA ASP A 98 0.86 -0.23 -14.32
C ASP A 98 0.91 -0.01 -12.80
N LEU A 99 1.61 1.03 -12.34
CA LEU A 99 1.58 1.43 -10.93
C LEU A 99 0.16 1.82 -10.48
N VAL A 100 -0.52 2.67 -11.26
CA VAL A 100 -1.88 3.13 -10.94
C VAL A 100 -2.88 1.97 -10.94
N LYS A 101 -2.69 0.87 -11.68
CA LYS A 101 -3.56 -0.32 -11.57
C LYS A 101 -3.53 -0.97 -10.18
N SER A 102 -2.43 -0.83 -9.45
CA SER A 102 -2.31 -1.33 -8.08
C SER A 102 -2.99 -0.41 -7.04
N CYS A 103 -3.34 0.81 -7.46
CA CYS A 103 -4.06 1.78 -6.65
C CYS A 103 -5.48 1.33 -6.34
N THR A 104 -5.98 1.65 -5.15
CA THR A 104 -7.39 1.49 -4.76
C THR A 104 -8.36 2.26 -5.66
N CYS A 105 -7.88 3.31 -6.32
CA CYS A 105 -8.62 4.17 -7.23
C CYS A 105 -8.84 3.64 -8.65
N SER A 106 -8.15 2.55 -9.02
CA SER A 106 -8.30 1.91 -10.33
C SER A 106 -9.31 0.77 -10.33
N LYS A 107 -9.92 0.47 -9.17
CA LYS A 107 -10.97 -0.54 -9.00
C LYS A 107 -12.35 0.04 -9.23
#